data_AF-A0A353N233-F1
#
_entry.id   AF-A0A353N233-F1
#
_cell.length_a   1.000
_cell.length_b   1.000
_cell.length_c   1.000
_cell.angle_alpha   90.00
_cell.angle_beta   90.00
_cell.angle_gamma   90.00
#
_symmetry.space_group_name_H-M   'P 1'
#
loop_
_entity.id
_entity.type
_entity.pdbx_description
1 polymer ?
#
loop_
_entity_poly.entity_id
_entity_poly.type
_entity_poly.pdbx_seq_one_letter_code
_entity_poly.pdbx_strand_id
1 'polypeptide(L)'
;SFGVNGLPLMGGGDWNDGMNLVGAKGRGESVWLAWFMATVMREMEEMSVLMDQPELARSYNQDRQTLIENIEKFAWDGEWYLRATFDDGTPLGSAANTEARIDSLPQSWAWLSGAAADPARTEKALDSAWNHLVRKDEGLVLLFDPPFDRSGPSPGYIRGYPPGVRENGGQYTHAAIWLAMAFAHRGDGTRAAEILRMLNPIEHAREPESVWRYGIEPYAVAADVYRLSGRIGQGGWSWYTGSAAWMYRAWV
;
A
#
# COMPACT_ATOMS: atom_id res chain seq x y z
N SER A 1 -14.09 -14.42 -2.75
CA SER A 1 -13.59 -15.76 -3.12
C SER A 1 -12.14 -15.87 -2.70
N PHE A 2 -11.69 -17.06 -2.30
CA PHE A 2 -10.33 -17.29 -1.80
C PHE A 2 -9.57 -18.20 -2.77
N GLY A 3 -8.26 -17.99 -2.87
CA GLY A 3 -7.36 -18.82 -3.65
C GLY A 3 -6.84 -20.03 -2.86
N VAL A 4 -5.80 -20.66 -3.39
CA VAL A 4 -5.25 -21.91 -2.86
C VAL A 4 -4.62 -21.77 -1.48
N ASN A 5 -4.13 -20.56 -1.13
CA ASN A 5 -3.54 -20.27 0.17
C ASN A 5 -4.57 -19.70 1.15
N GLY A 6 -5.85 -19.65 0.77
CA GLY A 6 -6.91 -19.08 1.60
C GLY A 6 -6.84 -17.55 1.70
N LEU A 7 -6.19 -16.89 0.75
CA LEU A 7 -6.15 -15.43 0.62
C LEU A 7 -7.16 -14.96 -0.44
N PRO A 8 -7.68 -13.72 -0.37
CA PRO A 8 -8.64 -13.23 -1.35
C PRO A 8 -8.04 -13.21 -2.76
N LEU A 9 -8.79 -13.71 -3.73
CA LEU A 9 -8.39 -13.65 -5.13
C LEU A 9 -8.28 -12.18 -5.57
N MET A 10 -7.16 -11.84 -6.21
CA MET A 10 -6.91 -10.49 -6.73
C MET A 10 -7.73 -10.20 -8.00
N GLY A 11 -8.08 -11.23 -8.77
CA GLY A 11 -8.88 -11.06 -9.99
C GLY A 11 -8.24 -10.07 -10.97
N GLY A 12 -9.06 -9.16 -11.51
CA GLY A 12 -8.61 -8.11 -12.44
C GLY A 12 -8.03 -6.87 -11.77
N GLY A 13 -7.77 -6.89 -10.47
CA GLY A 13 -7.24 -5.75 -9.71
C GLY A 13 -7.74 -5.75 -8.27
N ASP A 14 -6.94 -5.17 -7.39
CA ASP A 14 -7.35 -4.82 -6.03
C ASP A 14 -7.40 -3.28 -5.90
N TRP A 15 -6.86 -2.65 -4.86
CA TRP A 15 -6.75 -1.19 -4.84
C TRP A 15 -5.82 -0.64 -5.94
N ASN A 16 -4.82 -1.41 -6.38
CA ASN A 16 -3.98 -1.01 -7.50
C ASN A 16 -4.60 -1.52 -8.81
N ASP A 17 -5.41 -0.67 -9.44
CA ASP A 17 -6.07 -0.97 -10.72
C ASP A 17 -5.08 -1.38 -11.83
N GLY A 18 -3.84 -0.86 -11.76
CA GLY A 18 -2.77 -1.15 -12.71
C GLY A 18 -2.30 -2.60 -12.75
N MET A 19 -2.53 -3.35 -11.67
CA MET A 19 -2.11 -4.75 -11.52
C MET A 19 -3.18 -5.74 -12.03
N ASN A 20 -3.77 -5.45 -13.19
CA ASN A 20 -4.94 -6.14 -13.70
C ASN A 20 -4.70 -7.56 -14.27
N LEU A 21 -3.44 -8.01 -14.36
CA LEU A 21 -3.09 -9.34 -14.86
C LEU A 21 -2.52 -10.27 -13.77
N VAL A 22 -2.43 -9.81 -12.51
CA VAL A 22 -1.90 -10.63 -11.42
C VAL A 22 -2.77 -11.87 -11.16
N GLY A 23 -4.09 -11.69 -11.11
CA GLY A 23 -5.07 -12.75 -10.83
C GLY A 23 -6.11 -12.96 -11.94
N ALA A 24 -5.82 -12.55 -13.18
CA ALA A 24 -6.80 -12.53 -14.28
C ALA A 24 -7.35 -13.92 -14.65
N LYS A 25 -6.64 -15.00 -14.28
CA LYS A 25 -7.09 -16.39 -14.46
C LYS A 25 -7.76 -16.97 -13.21
N GLY A 26 -8.05 -16.14 -12.21
CA GLY A 26 -8.80 -16.50 -11.01
C GLY A 26 -8.01 -17.32 -9.99
N ARG A 27 -6.68 -17.23 -9.99
CA ARG A 27 -5.80 -17.96 -9.05
C ARG A 27 -4.89 -17.04 -8.24
N GLY A 28 -4.48 -15.90 -8.80
CA GLY A 28 -3.64 -14.95 -8.08
C GLY A 28 -4.34 -14.35 -6.85
N GLU A 29 -3.62 -14.19 -5.76
CA GLU A 29 -4.13 -13.76 -4.46
C GLU A 29 -3.51 -12.43 -4.02
N SER A 30 -4.29 -11.56 -3.37
CA SER A 30 -3.83 -10.25 -2.89
C SER A 30 -3.64 -10.25 -1.37
N VAL A 31 -2.43 -9.89 -0.93
CA VAL A 31 -2.09 -9.79 0.50
C VAL A 31 -2.61 -8.48 1.10
N TRP A 32 -2.56 -7.38 0.34
CA TRP A 32 -3.19 -6.13 0.77
C TRP A 32 -4.69 -6.31 1.02
N LEU A 33 -5.38 -6.96 0.07
CA LEU A 33 -6.81 -7.22 0.20
C LEU A 33 -7.12 -8.15 1.38
N ALA A 34 -6.23 -9.09 1.68
CA ALA A 34 -6.35 -9.95 2.86
C ALA A 34 -6.33 -9.14 4.16
N TRP A 35 -5.35 -8.24 4.35
CA TRP A 35 -5.29 -7.38 5.53
C TRP A 35 -6.47 -6.39 5.61
N PHE A 36 -6.85 -5.82 4.47
CA PHE A 36 -8.00 -4.94 4.38
C PHE A 36 -9.29 -5.68 4.78
N MET A 37 -9.50 -6.88 4.24
CA MET A 37 -10.67 -7.71 4.55
C MET A 37 -10.70 -8.12 6.03
N ALA A 38 -9.56 -8.45 6.64
CA ALA A 38 -9.48 -8.71 8.08
C ALA A 38 -9.86 -7.49 8.93
N THR A 39 -9.55 -6.27 8.47
CA THR A 39 -10.01 -5.02 9.10
C THR A 39 -11.52 -4.87 8.99
N VAL A 40 -12.07 -5.05 7.79
CA VAL A 40 -13.53 -4.94 7.55
C VAL A 40 -14.30 -5.98 8.36
N MET A 41 -13.81 -7.22 8.45
CA MET A 41 -14.47 -8.26 9.25
C MET A 41 -14.54 -7.90 10.73
N ARG A 42 -13.50 -7.25 11.29
CA ARG A 42 -13.53 -6.75 12.68
C ARG A 42 -14.62 -5.70 12.85
N GLU A 43 -14.69 -4.72 11.96
CA GLU A 43 -15.72 -3.66 12.02
C GLU A 43 -17.13 -4.25 11.86
N MET A 44 -17.30 -5.24 10.98
CA MET A 44 -18.56 -5.94 10.79
C MET A 44 -18.93 -6.83 12.00
N GLU A 45 -17.95 -7.44 12.67
CA GLU A 45 -18.14 -8.12 13.95
C GLU A 45 -18.68 -7.15 15.01
N GLU A 46 -18.03 -6.00 15.20
CA GLU A 46 -18.45 -4.95 16.14
C GLU A 46 -19.87 -4.45 15.85
N MET A 47 -20.17 -4.18 14.58
CA MET A 47 -21.52 -3.78 14.15
C MET A 47 -22.57 -4.87 14.39
N SER A 48 -22.21 -6.14 14.18
CA SER A 48 -23.12 -7.27 14.42
C SER A 48 -23.46 -7.41 15.90
N VAL A 49 -22.50 -7.16 16.80
CA VAL A 49 -22.74 -7.10 18.25
C VAL A 49 -23.71 -5.96 18.59
N LEU A 50 -23.50 -4.76 18.04
CA LEU A 50 -24.37 -3.60 18.27
C LEU A 50 -25.80 -3.79 17.74
N MET A 51 -25.98 -4.68 16.76
CA MET A 51 -27.26 -5.02 16.16
C MET A 51 -27.92 -6.27 16.78
N ASP A 52 -27.39 -6.79 17.89
CA ASP A 52 -27.86 -8.03 18.55
C ASP A 52 -27.87 -9.25 17.59
N GLN A 53 -26.86 -9.37 16.73
CA GLN A 53 -26.64 -10.49 15.81
C GLN A 53 -25.41 -11.33 16.20
N PRO A 54 -25.45 -12.08 17.32
CA PRO A 54 -24.27 -12.76 17.86
C PRO A 54 -23.73 -13.88 16.96
N GLU A 55 -24.59 -14.55 16.20
CA GLU A 55 -24.13 -15.58 15.25
C GLU A 55 -23.31 -14.98 14.10
N LEU A 56 -23.74 -13.81 13.61
CA LEU A 56 -23.04 -13.12 12.54
C LEU A 56 -21.70 -12.57 13.04
N ALA A 57 -21.66 -12.00 14.25
CA ALA A 57 -20.43 -11.60 14.90
C ALA A 57 -19.44 -12.76 15.03
N ARG A 58 -19.89 -13.94 15.49
CA ARG A 58 -19.07 -15.14 15.59
C ARG A 58 -18.53 -15.60 14.24
N SER A 59 -19.35 -15.57 13.19
CA SER A 59 -18.92 -15.91 11.83
C SER A 59 -17.80 -14.98 11.34
N TYR A 60 -17.96 -13.66 11.49
CA TYR A 60 -16.92 -12.71 11.10
C TYR A 60 -15.62 -12.90 11.87
N ASN A 61 -15.71 -13.16 13.18
CA ASN A 61 -14.54 -13.43 13.99
C ASN A 61 -13.80 -14.68 13.50
N GLN A 62 -14.52 -15.79 13.27
CA GLN A 62 -13.94 -17.05 12.83
C GLN A 62 -13.29 -16.95 11.45
N ASP A 63 -13.97 -16.30 10.49
CA ASP A 63 -13.44 -16.07 9.15
C ASP A 63 -12.20 -15.17 9.19
N ARG A 64 -12.22 -14.14 10.05
CA ARG A 64 -11.09 -13.23 10.25
C ARG A 64 -9.88 -13.96 10.81
N GLN A 65 -10.04 -14.80 11.85
CA GLN A 65 -8.92 -15.56 12.41
C GLN A 65 -8.32 -16.51 11.39
N THR A 66 -9.16 -17.23 10.64
CA THR A 66 -8.71 -18.11 9.56
C THR A 66 -7.91 -17.35 8.51
N LEU A 67 -8.36 -16.15 8.13
CA LEU A 67 -7.67 -15.31 7.18
C LEU A 67 -6.30 -14.84 7.71
N ILE A 68 -6.23 -14.40 8.96
CA ILE A 68 -4.97 -13.98 9.61
C ILE A 68 -3.96 -15.12 9.63
N GLU A 69 -4.38 -16.33 10.03
CA GLU A 69 -3.52 -17.52 10.04
C GLU A 69 -2.94 -17.81 8.65
N ASN A 70 -3.77 -17.68 7.60
CA ASN A 70 -3.33 -17.87 6.22
C ASN A 70 -2.34 -16.78 5.78
N ILE A 71 -2.58 -15.51 6.12
CA ILE A 71 -1.65 -14.42 5.79
C ILE A 71 -0.29 -14.69 6.44
N GLU A 72 -0.26 -15.00 7.73
CA GLU A 72 0.98 -15.23 8.46
C GLU A 72 1.75 -16.46 7.96
N LYS A 73 1.03 -17.48 7.49
CA LYS A 73 1.62 -18.70 6.97
C LYS A 73 2.17 -18.55 5.55
N PHE A 74 1.48 -17.82 4.68
CA PHE A 74 1.75 -17.84 3.24
C PHE A 74 2.26 -16.53 2.65
N ALA A 75 2.08 -15.40 3.33
CA ALA A 75 2.43 -14.08 2.80
C ALA A 75 3.71 -13.48 3.40
N TRP A 76 4.32 -14.11 4.40
CA TRP A 76 5.56 -13.60 5.00
C TRP A 76 6.80 -14.00 4.18
N ASP A 77 7.61 -13.02 3.79
CA ASP A 77 8.80 -13.21 2.94
C ASP A 77 10.12 -13.06 3.72
N GLY A 78 10.07 -12.99 5.06
CA GLY A 78 11.23 -12.96 5.94
C GLY A 78 11.51 -11.61 6.59
N GLU A 79 11.34 -10.52 5.85
CA GLU A 79 11.51 -9.14 6.34
C GLU A 79 10.24 -8.29 6.19
N TRP A 80 9.38 -8.62 5.22
CA TRP A 80 8.11 -7.94 4.94
C TRP A 80 7.08 -8.94 4.38
N TYR A 81 5.85 -8.50 4.20
CA TYR A 81 4.80 -9.30 3.56
C TYR A 81 4.84 -9.13 2.04
N LEU A 82 4.60 -10.21 1.31
CA LEU A 82 4.40 -10.22 -0.12
C LEU A 82 3.30 -9.23 -0.54
N ARG A 83 3.35 -8.78 -1.78
CA ARG A 83 2.30 -7.96 -2.38
C ARG A 83 1.11 -8.80 -2.84
N ALA A 84 1.42 -9.90 -3.51
CA ALA A 84 0.46 -10.82 -4.11
C ALA A 84 1.15 -12.12 -4.55
N THR A 85 0.37 -13.07 -5.02
CA THR A 85 0.81 -14.20 -5.86
C THR A 85 0.18 -14.07 -7.23
N PHE A 86 0.95 -14.35 -8.29
CA PHE A 86 0.41 -14.46 -9.65
C PHE A 86 -0.42 -15.73 -9.82
N ASP A 87 -1.20 -15.80 -10.90
CA ASP A 87 -1.99 -17.00 -11.24
C ASP A 87 -1.18 -18.31 -11.38
N ASP A 88 0.12 -18.20 -11.67
CA ASP A 88 1.04 -19.34 -11.76
C ASP A 88 1.74 -19.69 -10.42
N GLY A 89 1.43 -18.94 -9.36
CA GLY A 89 2.03 -19.08 -8.03
C GLY A 89 3.32 -18.28 -7.84
N THR A 90 3.81 -17.56 -8.84
CA THR A 90 5.00 -16.71 -8.70
C THR A 90 4.73 -15.61 -7.66
N PRO A 91 5.61 -15.39 -6.67
CA PRO A 91 5.42 -14.32 -5.70
C PRO A 91 5.70 -12.94 -6.32
N LEU A 92 4.96 -11.95 -5.85
CA LEU A 92 5.14 -10.53 -6.13
C LEU A 92 5.37 -9.78 -4.82
N GLY A 93 6.26 -8.77 -4.79
CA GLY A 93 6.63 -8.10 -3.54
C GLY A 93 7.55 -8.94 -2.65
N SER A 94 8.33 -9.85 -3.25
CA SER A 94 9.32 -10.68 -2.57
C SER A 94 10.72 -10.11 -2.74
N ALA A 95 11.58 -10.34 -1.75
CA ALA A 95 13.01 -10.11 -1.78
C ALA A 95 13.72 -10.78 -2.98
N ALA A 96 13.13 -11.84 -3.54
CA ALA A 96 13.61 -12.53 -4.73
C ALA A 96 13.25 -11.82 -6.05
N ASN A 97 12.31 -10.87 -6.05
CA ASN A 97 11.93 -10.14 -7.25
C ASN A 97 12.95 -9.04 -7.59
N THR A 98 13.23 -8.88 -8.89
CA THR A 98 14.10 -7.81 -9.41
C THR A 98 13.37 -6.47 -9.60
N GLU A 99 12.04 -6.51 -9.77
CA GLU A 99 11.13 -5.37 -9.89
C GLU A 99 9.99 -5.57 -8.87
N ALA A 100 9.41 -4.49 -8.36
CA ALA A 100 8.39 -4.46 -7.31
C ALA A 100 8.75 -5.39 -6.14
N ARG A 101 9.99 -5.26 -5.64
CA ARG A 101 10.56 -6.11 -4.60
C ARG A 101 9.87 -5.92 -3.25
N ILE A 102 9.45 -4.69 -2.95
CA ILE A 102 8.66 -4.36 -1.77
C ILE A 102 7.61 -3.31 -2.16
N ASP A 103 6.38 -3.52 -1.70
CA ASP A 103 5.23 -2.63 -1.90
C ASP A 103 4.73 -2.15 -0.53
N SER A 104 4.37 -0.88 -0.42
CA SER A 104 3.94 -0.21 0.81
C SER A 104 2.59 -0.72 1.33
N LEU A 105 1.70 -1.17 0.45
CA LEU A 105 0.31 -1.47 0.77
C LEU A 105 0.17 -2.60 1.80
N PRO A 106 0.76 -3.80 1.61
CA PRO A 106 0.63 -4.87 2.59
C PRO A 106 1.28 -4.50 3.92
N GLN A 107 2.36 -3.72 3.92
CA GLN A 107 3.10 -3.42 5.15
C GLN A 107 2.33 -2.42 6.01
N SER A 108 1.79 -1.38 5.37
CA SER A 108 0.95 -0.38 6.03
C SER A 108 -0.31 -1.04 6.62
N TRP A 109 -0.99 -1.89 5.85
CA TRP A 109 -2.22 -2.53 6.28
C TRP A 109 -2.02 -3.70 7.25
N ALA A 110 -0.86 -4.37 7.23
CA ALA A 110 -0.52 -5.34 8.27
C ALA A 110 -0.51 -4.68 9.66
N TRP A 111 0.03 -3.46 9.76
CA TRP A 111 -0.03 -2.68 11.01
C TRP A 111 -1.42 -2.11 11.28
N LEU A 112 -2.00 -1.38 10.33
CA LEU A 112 -3.30 -0.69 10.52
C LEU A 112 -4.45 -1.64 10.84
N SER A 113 -4.41 -2.87 10.32
CA SER A 113 -5.41 -3.88 10.64
C SER A 113 -5.41 -4.27 12.11
N GLY A 114 -4.29 -4.08 12.83
CA GLY A 114 -4.11 -4.57 14.21
C GLY A 114 -4.35 -6.07 14.34
N ALA A 115 -4.23 -6.82 13.24
CA ALA A 115 -4.70 -8.19 13.13
C ALA A 115 -3.57 -9.23 13.10
N ALA A 116 -2.33 -8.80 12.84
CA ALA A 116 -1.20 -9.72 12.74
C ALA A 116 -0.97 -10.49 14.04
N ALA A 117 -0.69 -11.79 13.89
CA ALA A 117 -0.47 -12.68 15.03
C ALA A 117 0.90 -12.47 15.68
N ASP A 118 1.87 -11.95 14.92
CA ASP A 118 3.23 -11.65 15.40
C ASP A 118 3.54 -10.16 15.21
N PRO A 119 3.49 -9.35 16.29
CA PRO A 119 3.81 -7.93 16.23
C PRO A 119 5.24 -7.64 15.73
N ALA A 120 6.20 -8.53 15.98
CA ALA A 120 7.57 -8.29 15.53
C ALA A 120 7.68 -8.32 14.00
N ARG A 121 6.83 -9.12 13.32
CA ARG A 121 6.77 -9.13 11.85
C ARG A 121 6.22 -7.83 11.29
N THR A 122 5.16 -7.28 11.88
CA THR A 122 4.59 -6.02 11.38
C THR A 122 5.48 -4.82 11.68
N GLU A 123 6.17 -4.80 12.83
CA GLU A 123 7.21 -3.80 13.11
C GLU A 123 8.31 -3.84 12.05
N LYS A 124 8.82 -5.05 11.77
CA LYS A 124 9.87 -5.29 10.77
C LYS A 124 9.43 -4.95 9.35
N ALA A 125 8.19 -5.25 8.99
CA ALA A 125 7.60 -4.90 7.70
C ALA A 125 7.50 -3.38 7.51
N LEU A 126 7.05 -2.65 8.54
CA LEU A 126 7.00 -1.18 8.51
C LEU A 126 8.40 -0.56 8.41
N ASP A 127 9.36 -1.05 9.19
CA ASP A 127 10.73 -0.56 9.12
C ASP A 127 11.38 -0.87 7.76
N SER A 128 11.05 -2.01 7.14
CA SER A 128 11.45 -2.33 5.78
C SER A 128 10.83 -1.37 4.76
N ALA A 129 9.53 -1.09 4.84
CA ALA A 129 8.87 -0.10 3.99
C ALA A 129 9.53 1.29 4.12
N TRP A 130 9.85 1.72 5.34
CA TRP A 130 10.58 2.97 5.57
C TRP A 130 11.94 2.98 4.87
N ASN A 131 12.76 1.95 5.13
CA ASN A 131 14.13 1.89 4.64
C ASN A 131 14.22 1.82 3.10
N HIS A 132 13.22 1.20 2.45
CA HIS A 132 13.24 0.99 1.01
C HIS A 132 12.43 2.02 0.22
N LEU A 133 11.35 2.57 0.79
CA LEU A 133 10.38 3.37 0.04
C LEU A 133 10.37 4.86 0.43
N VAL A 134 10.94 5.25 1.57
CA VAL A 134 11.05 6.66 1.97
C VAL A 134 12.37 7.25 1.50
N ARG A 135 12.31 8.14 0.51
CA ARG A 135 13.45 8.78 -0.15
C ARG A 135 13.61 10.20 0.38
N LYS A 136 14.28 10.34 1.52
CA LYS A 136 14.44 11.61 2.22
C LYS A 136 15.15 12.68 1.39
N ASP A 137 16.13 12.26 0.61
CA ASP A 137 16.92 13.08 -0.31
C ASP A 137 16.11 13.57 -1.51
N GLU A 138 15.15 12.77 -1.98
CA GLU A 138 14.25 13.11 -3.08
C GLU A 138 12.95 13.78 -2.57
N GLY A 139 12.65 13.70 -1.28
CA GLY A 139 11.39 14.18 -0.68
C GLY A 139 10.17 13.36 -1.10
N LEU A 140 10.34 12.05 -1.34
CA LEU A 140 9.31 11.16 -1.88
C LEU A 140 9.07 9.93 -1.02
N VAL A 141 7.83 9.42 -1.06
CA VAL A 141 7.43 8.14 -0.46
C VAL A 141 6.82 7.25 -1.53
N LEU A 142 7.55 6.22 -1.95
CA LEU A 142 7.21 5.40 -3.10
C LEU A 142 6.14 4.35 -2.78
N LEU A 143 5.32 4.02 -3.77
CA LEU A 143 4.35 2.93 -3.65
C LEU A 143 5.04 1.56 -3.57
N PHE A 144 6.00 1.32 -4.46
CA PHE A 144 6.88 0.14 -4.45
C PHE A 144 8.21 0.45 -5.14
N ASP A 145 9.22 -0.37 -4.92
CA ASP A 145 10.54 -0.24 -5.56
C ASP A 145 11.18 -1.62 -5.77
N PRO A 146 11.93 -1.83 -6.87
CA PRO A 146 12.03 -0.99 -8.07
C PRO A 146 10.74 -0.95 -8.91
N PRO A 147 10.55 0.03 -9.81
CA PRO A 147 9.42 0.05 -10.76
C PRO A 147 9.46 -1.14 -11.73
N PHE A 148 8.31 -1.50 -12.31
CA PHE A 148 8.24 -2.46 -13.40
C PHE A 148 8.78 -1.87 -14.71
N ASP A 149 9.49 -2.69 -15.47
CA ASP A 149 9.93 -2.41 -16.84
C ASP A 149 9.81 -3.70 -17.67
N ARG A 150 10.51 -4.76 -17.28
CA ARG A 150 10.71 -5.96 -18.12
C ARG A 150 10.41 -7.29 -17.45
N SER A 151 10.26 -7.35 -16.11
CA SER A 151 10.12 -8.64 -15.44
C SER A 151 8.83 -9.38 -15.83
N GLY A 152 8.90 -10.70 -15.92
CA GLY A 152 7.72 -11.57 -15.97
C GLY A 152 7.47 -12.25 -14.62
N PRO A 153 6.23 -12.68 -14.31
CA PRO A 153 4.98 -12.54 -15.07
C PRO A 153 4.49 -11.09 -15.18
N SER A 154 3.48 -10.83 -16.02
CA SER A 154 3.01 -9.45 -16.23
C SER A 154 2.04 -8.96 -15.17
N PRO A 155 2.31 -7.83 -14.49
CA PRO A 155 1.39 -7.29 -13.51
C PRO A 155 0.14 -6.71 -14.18
N GLY A 156 0.24 -6.25 -15.43
CA GLY A 156 -0.87 -5.61 -16.11
C GLY A 156 -0.46 -4.32 -16.81
N TYR A 157 -1.43 -3.43 -17.01
CA TYR A 157 -1.21 -2.15 -17.68
C TYR A 157 -0.32 -1.19 -16.88
N ILE A 158 -0.08 -1.45 -15.58
CA ILE A 158 0.86 -0.66 -14.77
C ILE A 158 2.25 -0.56 -15.40
N ARG A 159 2.69 -1.62 -16.08
CA ARG A 159 3.97 -1.64 -16.82
C ARG A 159 3.93 -0.78 -18.09
N GLY A 160 2.76 -0.33 -18.51
CA GLY A 160 2.60 0.66 -19.58
C GLY A 160 3.00 2.08 -19.15
N TYR A 161 3.07 2.36 -17.85
CA TYR A 161 3.62 3.62 -17.35
C TYR A 161 5.15 3.59 -17.36
N PRO A 162 5.81 4.71 -17.70
CA PRO A 162 7.26 4.81 -17.52
C PRO A 162 7.66 4.55 -16.06
N PRO A 163 8.82 3.92 -15.81
CA PRO A 163 9.36 3.72 -14.47
C PRO A 163 9.40 5.01 -13.64
N GLY A 164 8.74 5.01 -12.47
CA GLY A 164 8.64 6.15 -11.56
C GLY A 164 7.42 7.06 -11.79
N VAL A 165 6.48 6.68 -12.64
CA VAL A 165 5.25 7.45 -12.92
C VAL A 165 4.03 6.76 -12.30
N ARG A 166 3.21 7.55 -11.59
CA ARG A 166 1.96 7.10 -10.95
C ARG A 166 2.15 5.83 -10.11
N GLU A 167 1.35 4.80 -10.36
CA GLU A 167 1.40 3.52 -9.67
C GLU A 167 2.70 2.75 -9.96
N ASN A 168 3.41 3.01 -11.07
CA ASN A 168 4.62 2.27 -11.42
C ASN A 168 5.87 2.81 -10.71
N GLY A 169 5.94 2.61 -9.39
CA GLY A 169 7.08 2.97 -8.55
C GLY A 169 7.28 4.48 -8.32
N GLY A 170 6.28 5.30 -8.64
CA GLY A 170 6.21 6.69 -8.18
C GLY A 170 5.70 6.80 -6.75
N GLN A 171 5.62 8.03 -6.22
CA GLN A 171 4.85 8.28 -5.02
C GLN A 171 3.37 8.30 -5.40
N TYR A 172 2.59 7.37 -4.84
CA TYR A 172 1.14 7.45 -4.88
C TYR A 172 0.66 7.92 -3.51
N THR A 173 0.23 9.17 -3.42
CA THR A 173 0.06 9.90 -2.16
C THR A 173 -0.90 9.20 -1.21
N HIS A 174 -1.98 8.60 -1.73
CA HIS A 174 -2.93 7.82 -0.94
C HIS A 174 -2.25 6.67 -0.17
N ALA A 175 -1.39 5.90 -0.83
CA ALA A 175 -0.66 4.81 -0.19
C ALA A 175 0.41 5.32 0.78
N ALA A 176 1.07 6.43 0.44
CA ALA A 176 2.03 7.07 1.33
C ALA A 176 1.37 7.59 2.62
N ILE A 177 0.12 8.08 2.55
CA ILE A 177 -0.65 8.48 3.75
C ILE A 177 -0.91 7.27 4.65
N TRP A 178 -1.27 6.11 4.09
CA TRP A 178 -1.44 4.89 4.91
C TRP A 178 -0.15 4.49 5.62
N LEU A 179 1.00 4.63 4.98
CA LEU A 179 2.28 4.40 5.64
C LEU A 179 2.50 5.38 6.80
N ALA A 180 2.19 6.66 6.61
CA ALA A 180 2.26 7.66 7.67
C ALA A 180 1.33 7.32 8.85
N MET A 181 0.09 6.93 8.54
CA MET A 181 -0.89 6.51 9.55
C MET A 181 -0.42 5.27 10.31
N ALA A 182 0.23 4.31 9.64
CA ALA A 182 0.78 3.13 10.28
C ALA A 182 1.88 3.49 11.30
N PHE A 183 2.80 4.39 10.94
CA PHE A 183 3.80 4.91 11.89
C PHE A 183 3.14 5.64 13.07
N ALA A 184 2.11 6.44 12.81
CA ALA A 184 1.38 7.15 13.87
C ALA A 184 0.68 6.16 14.82
N HIS A 185 0.01 5.13 14.30
CA HIS A 185 -0.64 4.08 15.11
C HIS A 185 0.36 3.25 15.91
N ARG A 186 1.62 3.14 15.45
CA ARG A 186 2.71 2.50 16.21
C ARG A 186 3.24 3.38 17.35
N GLY A 187 2.85 4.65 17.40
CA GLY A 187 3.41 5.63 18.33
C GLY A 187 4.68 6.31 17.84
N ASP A 188 5.07 6.10 16.59
CA ASP A 188 6.23 6.73 15.96
C ASP A 188 5.84 8.05 15.26
N GLY A 189 5.47 9.04 16.08
CA GLY A 189 5.02 10.34 15.59
C GLY A 189 6.09 11.09 14.79
N THR A 190 7.38 10.82 15.03
CA THR A 190 8.48 11.47 14.30
C THR A 190 8.50 11.04 12.85
N ARG A 191 8.49 9.72 12.57
CA ARG A 191 8.46 9.22 11.18
C ARG A 191 7.14 9.51 10.49
N ALA A 192 6.03 9.46 11.22
CA ALA A 192 4.72 9.85 10.69
C ALA A 192 4.72 11.31 10.21
N ALA A 193 5.18 12.25 11.05
CA ALA A 193 5.23 13.67 10.71
C ALA A 193 6.22 13.95 9.56
N GLU A 194 7.34 13.22 9.49
CA GLU A 194 8.29 13.34 8.39
C GLU A 194 7.64 12.97 7.05
N ILE A 195 6.92 11.84 6.97
CA ILE A 195 6.16 11.47 5.77
C ILE A 195 5.11 12.53 5.47
N LEU A 196 4.26 12.91 6.43
CA LEU A 196 3.18 13.86 6.18
C LEU A 196 3.69 15.22 5.67
N ARG A 197 4.89 15.64 6.09
CA ARG A 197 5.55 16.84 5.54
C ARG A 197 6.01 16.62 4.10
N MET A 198 6.59 15.47 3.76
CA MET A 198 6.92 15.13 2.36
C MET A 198 5.69 15.13 1.45
N LEU A 199 4.51 14.79 1.97
CA LEU A 199 3.25 14.74 1.21
C LEU A 199 2.50 16.09 1.16
N ASN A 200 2.92 17.08 1.96
CA ASN A 200 2.21 18.34 2.08
C ASN A 200 2.48 19.23 0.85
N PRO A 201 1.46 19.59 0.05
CA PRO A 201 1.64 20.37 -1.17
C PRO A 201 2.26 21.76 -0.93
N ILE A 202 2.10 22.33 0.27
CA ILE A 202 2.72 23.62 0.64
C ILE A 202 4.25 23.47 0.76
N GLU A 203 4.75 22.33 1.23
CA GLU A 203 6.18 22.07 1.37
C GLU A 203 6.88 22.01 -0.01
N HIS A 204 6.14 21.63 -1.06
CA HIS A 204 6.64 21.63 -2.45
C HIS A 204 6.69 23.02 -3.10
N ALA A 205 6.22 24.08 -2.42
CA ALA A 205 6.18 25.45 -2.95
C ALA A 205 6.81 26.50 -2.03
N ARG A 206 7.74 26.08 -1.15
CA ARG A 206 8.45 27.00 -0.26
C ARG A 206 9.39 27.96 -0.99
N GLU A 207 10.01 27.48 -2.06
CA GLU A 207 10.99 28.22 -2.85
C GLU A 207 10.54 28.31 -4.31
N PRO A 208 10.88 29.39 -5.04
CA PRO A 208 10.50 29.55 -6.44
C PRO A 208 10.91 28.38 -7.33
N GLU A 209 12.10 27.79 -7.11
CA GLU A 209 12.55 26.63 -7.88
C GLU A 209 11.68 25.39 -7.61
N SER A 210 11.29 25.16 -6.35
CA SER A 210 10.44 24.04 -5.96
C SER A 210 9.05 24.15 -6.59
N VAL A 211 8.50 25.36 -6.74
CA VAL A 211 7.23 25.60 -7.44
C VAL A 211 7.32 25.10 -8.89
N TRP A 212 8.38 25.46 -9.61
CA TRP A 212 8.58 25.02 -11.00
C TRP A 212 8.86 23.52 -11.09
N ARG A 213 9.52 22.94 -10.09
CA ARG A 213 9.75 21.50 -10.01
C ARG A 213 8.45 20.73 -9.77
N TYR A 214 7.61 21.18 -8.83
CA TYR A 214 6.34 20.54 -8.51
C TYR A 214 5.33 20.68 -9.65
N GLY A 215 5.26 21.86 -10.27
CA GLY A 215 4.54 22.07 -11.53
C GLY A 215 3.01 22.04 -11.45
N ILE A 216 2.43 21.90 -10.26
CA ILE A 216 0.98 21.95 -9.98
C ILE A 216 0.69 22.81 -8.75
N GLU A 217 -0.58 22.95 -8.38
CA GLU A 217 -1.02 23.88 -7.35
C GLU A 217 -0.67 23.42 -5.91
N PRO A 218 -0.03 24.27 -5.08
CA PRO A 218 0.45 23.88 -3.74
C PRO A 218 -0.60 23.94 -2.62
N TYR A 219 -1.87 24.13 -2.98
CA TYR A 219 -2.99 24.17 -2.06
C TYR A 219 -3.92 22.95 -2.20
N ALA A 220 -3.65 22.06 -3.14
CA ALA A 220 -4.36 20.81 -3.33
C ALA A 220 -3.37 19.64 -3.29
N VAL A 221 -3.73 18.56 -2.59
CA VAL A 221 -2.91 17.35 -2.57
C VAL A 221 -2.94 16.67 -3.95
N ALA A 222 -1.78 16.25 -4.44
CA ALA A 222 -1.64 15.48 -5.66
C ALA A 222 -1.98 14.01 -5.43
N ALA A 223 -2.55 13.33 -6.44
CA ALA A 223 -2.69 11.88 -6.38
C ALA A 223 -1.32 11.20 -6.39
N ASP A 224 -0.39 11.74 -7.18
CA ASP A 224 0.93 11.17 -7.35
C ASP A 224 2.02 12.22 -7.56
N VAL A 225 3.26 11.86 -7.22
CA VAL A 225 4.46 12.67 -7.47
C VAL A 225 5.51 11.77 -8.11
N TYR A 226 6.07 12.21 -9.24
CA TYR A 226 6.92 11.37 -10.07
C TYR A 226 8.30 11.16 -9.46
N ARG A 227 8.81 9.93 -9.61
CA ARG A 227 10.22 9.55 -9.49
C ARG A 227 10.86 9.27 -10.86
N LEU A 228 10.22 9.70 -11.94
CA LEU A 228 10.73 9.55 -13.29
C LEU A 228 12.03 10.38 -13.47
N SER A 229 13.07 9.75 -14.02
CA SER A 229 14.34 10.43 -14.31
C SER A 229 14.13 11.71 -15.14
N GLY A 230 14.74 12.82 -14.69
CA GLY A 230 14.54 14.16 -15.27
C GLY A 230 13.24 14.86 -14.89
N ARG A 231 12.36 14.22 -14.12
CA ARG A 231 11.06 14.75 -13.66
C ARG A 231 10.77 14.45 -12.18
N ILE A 232 11.80 14.13 -11.40
CA ILE A 232 11.67 13.81 -9.98
C ILE A 232 11.06 15.00 -9.24
N GLY A 233 9.99 14.75 -8.47
CA GLY A 233 9.28 15.77 -7.69
C GLY A 233 8.19 16.52 -8.46
N GLN A 234 7.95 16.21 -9.75
CA GLN A 234 6.79 16.75 -10.48
C GLN A 234 5.49 16.11 -9.99
N GLY A 235 4.51 16.94 -9.64
CA GLY A 235 3.19 16.50 -9.27
C GLY A 235 2.38 16.02 -10.47
N GLY A 236 1.65 14.92 -10.27
CA GLY A 236 0.68 14.35 -11.20
C GLY A 236 -0.73 14.43 -10.61
N TRP A 237 -1.72 14.57 -11.49
CA TRP A 237 -3.16 14.42 -11.17
C TRP A 237 -3.59 15.10 -9.85
N SER A 238 -3.79 16.42 -9.87
CA SER A 238 -4.26 17.18 -8.70
C SER A 238 -5.79 17.14 -8.55
N TRP A 239 -6.28 17.55 -7.37
CA TRP A 239 -7.70 17.68 -6.99
C TRP A 239 -8.51 16.38 -6.86
N TYR A 240 -8.62 15.61 -7.94
CA TYR A 240 -9.51 14.45 -7.99
C TYR A 240 -8.80 13.20 -7.47
N THR A 241 -8.63 13.12 -6.14
CA THR A 241 -7.95 11.99 -5.50
C THR A 241 -8.52 11.68 -4.12
N GLY A 242 -8.60 10.38 -3.81
CA GLY A 242 -8.92 9.91 -2.45
C GLY A 242 -7.88 10.31 -1.40
N SER A 243 -6.69 10.75 -1.81
CA SER A 243 -5.64 11.24 -0.93
C SER A 243 -6.11 12.39 -0.05
N ALA A 244 -7.01 13.27 -0.53
CA ALA A 244 -7.51 14.39 0.26
C ALA A 244 -8.25 13.93 1.52
N ALA A 245 -9.11 12.91 1.40
CA ALA A 245 -9.88 12.38 2.53
C ALA A 245 -8.97 11.68 3.55
N TRP A 246 -7.98 10.93 3.10
CA TRP A 246 -7.02 10.27 3.99
C TRP A 246 -6.05 11.24 4.63
N MET A 247 -5.59 12.26 3.91
CA MET A 247 -4.73 13.30 4.44
C MET A 247 -5.43 14.02 5.59
N TYR A 248 -6.71 14.37 5.42
CA TYR A 248 -7.51 14.96 6.50
C TYR A 248 -7.56 14.07 7.75
N ARG A 249 -7.84 12.77 7.60
CA ARG A 249 -7.86 11.80 8.70
C ARG A 249 -6.50 11.55 9.35
N ALA A 250 -5.41 11.70 8.61
CA ALA A 250 -4.07 11.49 9.14
C ALA A 250 -3.57 12.66 9.98
N TRP A 251 -4.06 13.88 9.70
CA TRP A 251 -3.69 15.10 10.42
C TRP A 251 -4.57 15.42 11.64
N VAL A 252 -5.81 14.93 11.67
CA VAL A 252 -6.83 15.21 12.70
C VAL A 252 -7.01 14.00 13.61
#